data_AF-A0A946JV17-F1
#
_entry.id   AF-A0A946JV17-F1
#
_cell.length_a   1.000
_cell.length_b   1.000
_cell.length_c   1.000
_cell.angle_alpha   90.00
_cell.angle_beta   90.00
_cell.angle_gamma   90.00
#
_symmetry.space_group_name_H-M   'P 1'
#
loop_
_entity.id
_entity.type
_entity.pdbx_description
1 polymer ?
#
loop_
_entity_poly.entity_id
_entity_poly.type
_entity_poly.pdbx_seq_one_letter_code
_entity_poly.pdbx_strand_id
1 'polypeptide(L)' 'MTNLLYINASPRGELSAANQAALIFTDALADSVQVNRLDLFDAKLPEVTLEITAAKMKFAMGLDLNDD' A
#
# COMPACT_ATOMS: atom_id res chain seq x y z
N MET A 1 -10.35 -15.50 -10.20
CA MET A 1 -9.36 -14.46 -10.52
C MET A 1 -8.93 -13.85 -9.21
N THR A 2 -7.64 -13.87 -8.90
CA THR A 2 -7.11 -13.42 -7.61
C THR A 2 -6.46 -12.05 -7.79
N ASN A 3 -6.76 -11.10 -6.92
CA ASN A 3 -6.12 -9.77 -6.94
C ASN A 3 -4.97 -9.76 -5.95
N LEU A 4 -3.76 -9.49 -6.42
CA LEU A 4 -2.56 -9.36 -5.60
C LEU A 4 -2.13 -7.89 -5.57
N LEU A 5 -1.93 -7.34 -4.37
CA LEU A 5 -1.31 -6.03 -4.18
C LEU A 5 0.16 -6.23 -3.78
N TYR A 6 1.06 -5.80 -4.65
CA TYR A 6 2.50 -5.72 -4.37
C TYR A 6 2.84 -4.30 -3.90
N ILE A 7 3.43 -4.19 -2.70
CA ILE A 7 3.88 -2.92 -2.12
C ILE A 7 5.41 -2.90 -2.08
N ASN A 8 6.03 -2.01 -2.86
CA ASN A 8 7.46 -1.74 -2.73
C ASN A 8 7.70 -0.74 -1.59
N ALA A 9 8.42 -1.19 -0.56
CA ALA A 9 8.82 -0.38 0.59
C ALA A 9 10.32 -0.06 0.63
N SER A 10 11.04 -0.28 -0.47
CA SER A 10 12.46 0.07 -0.59
C SER A 10 12.67 1.41 -1.29
N PRO A 11 13.38 2.38 -0.66
CA PRO A 11 13.67 3.70 -1.26
C PRO A 11 14.65 3.63 -2.43
N ARG A 12 15.30 2.48 -2.63
CA ARG A 12 16.31 2.27 -3.67
C ARG A 12 15.73 1.95 -5.05
N GLY A 13 14.41 1.84 -5.19
CA GLY A 13 13.72 1.53 -6.45
C GLY A 13 14.33 0.31 -7.16
N GLU A 14 14.70 0.49 -8.43
CA GLU A 14 15.30 -0.53 -9.30
C GLU A 14 16.65 -1.08 -8.82
N LEU A 15 17.37 -0.35 -7.96
CA LEU A 15 18.64 -0.81 -7.37
C LEU A 15 18.42 -1.75 -6.17
N SER A 16 17.18 -1.97 -5.74
CA SER A 16 16.86 -2.86 -4.64
C SER A 16 16.80 -4.31 -5.09
N ALA A 17 17.71 -5.15 -4.61
CA ALA A 17 17.67 -6.60 -4.83
C ALA A 17 16.34 -7.22 -4.35
N ALA A 18 15.73 -6.69 -3.29
CA ALA A 18 14.43 -7.16 -2.80
C ALA A 18 13.29 -6.80 -3.78
N ASN A 19 13.31 -5.59 -4.36
CA ASN A 19 12.34 -5.20 -5.39
C ASN A 19 12.49 -6.09 -6.63
N GLN A 20 13.73 -6.31 -7.08
CA GLN A 20 14.02 -7.18 -8.22
C GLN A 20 13.53 -8.62 -8.00
N ALA A 21 13.78 -9.20 -6.82
CA ALA A 21 13.28 -10.53 -6.50
C ALA A 21 11.74 -10.60 -6.47
N ALA A 22 11.09 -9.57 -5.92
CA ALA A 22 9.63 -9.48 -5.90
C ALA A 22 9.04 -9.36 -7.32
N LEU A 23 9.67 -8.57 -8.20
CA LEU A 23 9.26 -8.45 -9.61
C LEU A 23 9.32 -9.81 -10.31
N ILE A 24 10.45 -10.52 -10.22
CA ILE A 24 10.62 -11.87 -10.79
C ILE A 24 9.54 -12.82 -10.29
N PHE A 25 9.25 -12.81 -8.98
CA PHE A 25 8.20 -13.64 -8.40
C PHE A 25 6.82 -13.27 -8.97
N THR A 26 6.48 -11.98 -9.01
CA THR A 26 5.16 -11.53 -9.47
C THR A 26 4.95 -11.73 -10.98
N ASP A 27 6.01 -11.60 -11.79
CA ASP A 27 5.96 -11.81 -13.23
C ASP A 27 5.82 -13.29 -13.60
N ALA A 28 6.20 -14.20 -12.70
CA ALA A 28 6.04 -15.64 -12.88
C ALA A 28 4.65 -16.17 -12.46
N LEU A 29 3.77 -15.31 -11.94
CA LEU A 29 2.42 -15.72 -11.54
C LEU A 29 1.54 -16.00 -12.76
N ALA A 30 0.60 -16.94 -12.60
CA ALA A 30 -0.34 -17.30 -13.67
C ALA A 30 -1.30 -16.15 -14.00
N ASP A 31 -1.75 -16.05 -15.26
CA ASP A 31 -2.65 -15.02 -15.79
C ASP A 31 -3.96 -14.84 -15.00
N SER A 32 -4.35 -15.85 -14.22
CA SER A 32 -5.49 -15.77 -13.30
C SER A 32 -5.28 -14.81 -12.10
N VAL A 33 -4.06 -14.30 -11.92
CA VAL A 33 -3.68 -13.35 -10.87
C VAL A 33 -3.47 -11.96 -11.46
N GLN A 34 -4.30 -11.00 -11.06
CA GLN A 34 -4.10 -9.60 -11.39
C GLN A 34 -3.19 -8.96 -10.35
N VAL A 35 -2.00 -8.54 -10.77
CA VAL A 35 -1.02 -7.87 -9.90
C VAL A 35 -1.17 -6.35 -10.02
N ASN A 36 -1.49 -5.70 -8.91
CA ASN A 36 -1.46 -4.24 -8.77
C ASN A 36 -0.21 -3.85 -7.99
N ARG A 37 0.55 -2.87 -8.49
CA ARG A 37 1.81 -2.43 -7.89
C ARG A 37 1.65 -1.05 -7.27
N LEU A 38 2.14 -0.89 -6.04
CA LEU A 38 2.20 0.38 -5.32
C LEU A 38 3.62 0.61 -4.84
N ASP A 39 4.26 1.67 -5.33
CA ASP A 39 5.53 2.15 -4.77
C ASP A 39 5.23 3.22 -3.71
N LEU A 40 5.63 2.97 -2.47
CA LEU A 40 5.34 3.89 -1.36
C LEU A 40 6.08 5.23 -1.48
N PHE A 41 7.19 5.28 -2.23
CA PHE A 41 7.98 6.50 -2.41
C PHE A 41 7.42 7.38 -3.53
N ASP A 42 6.68 6.81 -4.48
CA ASP A 42 5.96 7.54 -5.52
C ASP A 42 4.49 7.83 -5.14
N ALA A 43 3.93 7.08 -4.18
CA ALA A 43 2.52 7.16 -3.80
C ALA A 43 2.10 8.48 -3.13
N LYS A 44 3.05 9.38 -2.82
CA LYS A 44 2.81 10.66 -2.12
C LYS A 44 1.87 10.49 -0.92
N LEU A 45 2.17 9.49 -0.09
CA LEU A 45 1.34 9.18 1.06
C LEU A 45 1.22 10.40 1.97
N PRO A 46 0.00 10.73 2.44
CA PRO A 46 -0.17 11.83 3.37
C PRO A 46 0.56 11.52 4.68
N GLU A 47 1.12 12.54 5.30
CA GLU A 47 1.65 12.40 6.65
C GLU A 47 0.53 12.06 7.63
N VAL A 48 0.88 11.30 8.67
CA VAL A 48 -0.04 11.02 9.77
C VAL A 48 -0.13 12.27 10.65
N THR A 49 -1.22 13.01 10.52
CA THR A 49 -1.49 14.20 11.34
C THR A 49 -2.28 13.85 12.61
N LEU A 50 -2.40 14.82 13.52
CA LEU A 50 -3.24 14.70 14.71
C LEU A 50 -4.71 14.48 14.34
N GLU A 51 -5.20 15.16 13.30
CA GLU A 51 -6.57 15.04 12.80
C GLU A 51 -6.85 13.62 12.27
N ILE A 52 -5.93 13.06 11.47
CA ILE A 52 -6.04 11.68 10.98
C ILE A 52 -6.03 10.68 12.15
N THR A 53 -5.18 10.92 13.14
CA THR A 53 -5.10 10.06 14.34
C THR A 53 -6.40 10.14 15.16
N ALA A 54 -6.93 11.35 15.37
CA ALA A 54 -8.18 11.56 16.09
C ALA A 54 -9.38 10.93 15.35
N ALA A 55 -9.44 11.09 14.02
CA ALA A 55 -10.46 10.45 13.18
C ALA A 55 -10.41 8.92 13.28
N LYS A 56 -9.21 8.33 13.21
CA LYS A 56 -9.01 6.88 13.39
C LYS A 56 -9.49 6.40 14.76
N MET A 57 -9.19 7.15 15.82
CA MET A 57 -9.63 6.81 17.17
C MET A 57 -11.15 6.96 17.32
N LYS A 58 -11.77 8.03 16.80
CA LYS A 58 -13.23 8.20 16.77
C LYS A 58 -13.91 7.01 16.10
N PHE A 59 -13.43 6.64 14.91
CA PHE A 59 -13.93 5.47 14.17
C PHE A 59 -13.76 4.16 14.96
N ALA A 60 -12.58 3.92 15.53
CA ALA A 60 -12.31 2.70 16.32
C ALA A 60 -13.19 2.59 17.57
N MET A 61 -13.63 3.72 18.12
CA MET A 61 -14.56 3.79 19.25
C MET A 61 -16.04 3.73 18.82
N GLY A 62 -16.33 3.55 17.54
CA GLY A 62 -17.70 3.48 17.01
C GLY A 62 -18.45 4.81 17.05
N LEU A 63 -17.74 5.93 17.18
CA LEU A 63 -18.32 7.26 17.05
C LEU A 63 -18.49 7.57 15.56
N ASP A 64 -19.70 7.98 15.16
CA ASP A 64 -19.97 8.41 13.80
C ASP A 64 -19.01 9.54 13.41
N LEU A 65 -18.41 9.41 12.22
CA LEU A 65 -17.51 10.42 11.64
C LEU A 65 -18.29 11.56 10.95
N ASN A 66 -19.61 11.60 11.11
CA ASN A 66 -20.45 12.64 10.54
C ASN A 66 -20.36 13.89 11.41
N ASP A 67 -19.61 14.88 10.96
CA ASP A 67 -19.75 16.26 11.41
C ASP A 67 -20.79 16.91 10.47
N ASP A 68 -22.01 17.14 10.95
CA ASP A 68 -22.92 18.14 10.36
C ASP A 68 -22.38 19.56 10.62
#